data_AF-A0A4W3GWX8-F1
#
_entry.id   AF-A0A4W3GWX8-F1
#
_cell.length_a   1.000
_cell.length_b   1.000
_cell.length_c   1.000
_cell.angle_alpha   90.00
_cell.angle_beta   90.00
_cell.angle_gamma   90.00
#
_symmetry.space_group_name_H-M   'P 1'
#
loop_
_entity.id
_entity.type
_entity.pdbx_description
1 polymer ?
#
loop_
_entity_poly.entity_id
_entity_poly.type
_entity_poly.pdbx_seq_one_letter_code
_entity_poly.pdbx_strand_id
1 'polypeptide(L)'
;MPYLIGVHSSLMEHVKSRALEEVVILNVDTNTLESPFNDLEKLPADVVSGLKMKLRKQSGTTGEGVARAFLRAQAALFGGYQDALRFNPDEPITFCEETFINHRSSSMRQFLQNAVHLQLFKQFIESRLEKLNEGKGLTDVFEEEIHLCGFSSGWSKSYQNWLQHVKVQKSERERETASEREGKSERERQRGTEGMEGDCVVVVG
;
A
#
# COMPACT_ATOMS: atom_id res chain seq x y z
N MET A 1 22.16 8.35 1.78
CA MET A 1 21.14 7.37 1.32
C MET A 1 20.85 6.41 2.46
N PRO A 2 19.59 6.04 2.74
CA PRO A 2 19.27 5.04 3.77
C PRO A 2 19.78 3.65 3.40
N TYR A 3 20.23 2.86 4.39
CA TYR A 3 20.67 1.47 4.19
C TYR A 3 20.41 0.61 5.43
N LEU A 4 20.33 -0.71 5.23
CA LEU A 4 20.29 -1.72 6.29
C LEU A 4 21.28 -2.82 5.92
N ILE A 5 22.36 -2.96 6.68
CA ILE A 5 23.48 -3.85 6.36
C ILE A 5 23.79 -4.71 7.59
N GLY A 6 23.85 -6.03 7.40
CA GLY A 6 24.36 -6.97 8.39
C GLY A 6 25.87 -7.12 8.23
N VAL A 7 26.62 -6.95 9.33
CA VAL A 7 28.08 -7.11 9.35
C VAL A 7 28.43 -8.13 10.43
N HIS A 8 29.27 -9.11 10.07
CA HIS A 8 29.77 -10.07 11.05
C HIS A 8 30.72 -9.39 12.05
N SER A 9 30.69 -9.78 13.32
CA SER A 9 31.45 -9.14 14.41
C SER A 9 32.96 -9.07 14.13
N SER A 10 33.52 -10.06 13.43
CA SER A 10 34.94 -10.06 13.01
C SER A 10 35.35 -8.90 12.08
N LEU A 11 34.38 -8.27 11.41
CA LEU A 11 34.62 -7.13 10.52
C LEU A 11 34.32 -5.79 11.20
N MET A 12 33.78 -5.80 12.43
CA MET A 12 33.29 -4.58 13.08
C MET A 12 34.41 -3.58 13.35
N GLU A 13 35.61 -4.04 13.73
CA GLU A 13 36.76 -3.16 13.93
C GLU A 13 37.16 -2.43 12.64
N HIS A 14 37.13 -3.14 11.51
CA HIS A 14 37.44 -2.57 10.19
C HIS A 14 36.36 -1.60 9.71
N VAL A 15 35.11 -1.81 10.13
CA VAL A 15 33.99 -0.91 9.82
C VAL A 15 34.08 0.35 10.67
N LYS A 16 34.34 0.23 11.98
CA LYS A 16 34.54 1.37 12.89
C LYS A 16 35.81 2.17 12.58
N SER A 17 36.84 1.55 11.99
CA SER A 17 38.06 2.25 11.58
C SER A 17 37.86 3.12 10.34
N ARG A 18 36.75 2.96 9.62
CA ARG A 18 36.36 3.88 8.55
C ARG A 18 35.57 5.02 9.18
N ALA A 19 35.71 6.23 8.63
CA ALA A 19 34.89 7.37 9.04
C ALA A 19 33.44 7.10 8.61
N LEU A 20 32.68 6.44 9.50
CA LEU A 20 31.25 6.28 9.34
C LEU A 20 30.58 7.63 9.57
N GLU A 21 29.58 7.93 8.76
CA GLU A 21 28.70 9.09 8.96
C GLU A 21 27.83 8.88 10.22
N GLU A 22 26.72 9.61 10.33
CA GLU A 22 25.75 9.38 11.40
C GLU A 22 25.03 8.03 11.19
N VAL A 23 25.50 7.00 11.91
CA VAL A 23 25.02 5.62 11.77
C VAL A 23 24.39 5.08 13.05
N VAL A 24 23.40 4.20 12.91
CA VAL A 24 22.81 3.45 14.02
C VAL A 24 23.38 2.04 14.01
N ILE A 25 23.98 1.61 15.12
CA ILE A 25 24.66 0.33 15.25
C ILE A 25 23.99 -0.48 16.36
N LEU A 26 23.41 -1.62 16.01
CA LEU A 26 22.92 -2.61 16.96
C LEU A 26 23.91 -3.78 17.01
N ASN A 27 24.59 -3.94 18.14
CA ASN A 27 25.33 -5.17 18.42
C ASN A 27 24.37 -6.19 19.05
N VAL A 28 24.10 -7.26 18.32
CA VAL A 28 23.17 -8.32 18.73
C VAL A 28 23.75 -9.21 19.84
N ASP A 29 25.07 -9.41 19.86
CA ASP A 29 25.73 -10.26 20.85
C ASP A 29 25.65 -9.67 22.27
N THR A 30 25.80 -8.34 22.37
CA THR A 30 25.74 -7.60 23.64
C THR A 30 24.41 -6.89 23.87
N ASN A 31 23.51 -6.92 22.89
CA ASN A 31 22.24 -6.17 22.88
C ASN A 31 22.44 -4.66 23.16
N THR A 32 23.49 -4.07 22.59
CA THR A 32 23.82 -2.64 22.75
C THR A 32 23.51 -1.88 21.47
N LEU A 33 22.76 -0.77 21.60
CA LEU A 33 22.39 0.12 20.49
C LEU A 33 23.15 1.44 20.63
N GLU A 34 23.99 1.76 19.65
CA GLU A 34 24.67 3.05 19.50
C GLU A 34 23.91 3.87 18.44
N SER A 35 23.43 5.07 18.79
CA SER A 35 22.70 5.95 17.86
C SER A 35 22.99 7.42 18.19
N PRO A 36 23.36 8.26 17.20
CA PRO A 36 23.44 9.71 17.39
C PRO A 36 22.05 10.37 17.42
N PHE A 37 21.01 9.63 17.03
CA PHE A 37 19.64 10.13 16.90
C PHE A 37 18.74 9.67 18.05
N ASN A 38 17.70 10.46 18.30
CA ASN A 38 16.66 10.16 19.27
C ASN A 38 15.31 9.86 18.60
N ASP A 39 15.30 8.90 17.67
CA ASP A 39 14.14 8.65 16.81
C ASP A 39 12.97 7.99 17.54
N LEU A 40 13.26 7.21 18.59
CA LEU A 40 12.23 6.57 19.40
C LEU A 40 11.35 7.59 20.12
N GLU A 41 11.91 8.73 20.53
CA GLU A 41 11.16 9.82 21.17
C GLU A 41 10.28 10.61 20.18
N LYS A 42 10.59 10.57 18.89
CA LYS A 42 9.77 11.20 17.84
C LYS A 42 8.51 10.39 17.51
N LEU A 43 8.43 9.14 17.99
CA LEU A 43 7.23 8.31 17.83
C LEU A 43 6.18 8.64 18.91
N PRO A 44 4.88 8.57 18.58
CA PRO A 44 3.82 8.69 19.57
C PRO A 44 3.97 7.66 20.70
N ALA A 45 4.07 8.15 21.94
CA ALA A 45 4.37 7.33 23.11
C ALA A 45 3.31 6.25 23.41
N ASP A 46 2.05 6.51 23.06
CA ASP A 46 0.94 5.57 23.15
C ASP A 46 1.14 4.36 22.21
N VAL A 47 1.62 4.59 20.98
CA VAL A 47 1.94 3.51 20.04
C VAL A 47 3.13 2.69 20.53
N VAL A 48 4.22 3.35 20.95
CA VAL A 48 5.44 2.68 21.43
C VAL A 48 5.16 1.86 22.68
N SER A 49 4.44 2.43 23.66
CA SER A 49 4.08 1.73 24.90
C SER A 49 3.13 0.56 24.63
N GLY A 50 2.16 0.72 23.72
CA GLY A 50 1.27 -0.35 23.28
C GLY A 50 2.03 -1.51 22.63
N LEU A 51 2.97 -1.22 21.74
CA LEU A 51 3.84 -2.22 21.12
C LEU A 51 4.71 -2.92 22.16
N LYS A 52 5.40 -2.17 23.03
CA LYS A 52 6.25 -2.71 24.10
C LYS A 52 5.46 -3.62 25.04
N MET A 53 4.24 -3.24 25.41
CA MET A 53 3.37 -4.08 26.26
C MET A 53 3.04 -5.41 25.57
N LYS A 54 2.71 -5.38 24.27
CA LYS A 54 2.39 -6.59 23.51
C LYS A 54 3.59 -7.52 23.37
N LEU A 55 4.77 -6.99 23.07
CA LEU A 55 6.00 -7.78 22.93
C LEU A 55 6.48 -8.40 24.26
N ARG A 56 6.14 -7.79 25.40
CA ARG A 56 6.49 -8.35 26.72
C ARG A 56 5.57 -9.48 27.19
N LYS A 57 4.36 -9.59 26.65
CA LYS A 57 3.40 -10.63 27.05
C LYS A 57 3.76 -11.95 26.35
N GLN A 58 4.08 -13.00 27.11
CA GLN A 58 4.39 -14.34 26.57
C GLN A 58 3.29 -14.92 25.68
N SER A 59 2.01 -14.60 25.96
CA SER A 59 0.88 -15.00 25.12
C SER A 59 0.81 -14.25 23.79
N GLY A 60 1.51 -13.12 23.65
CA GLY A 60 1.58 -12.30 22.44
C GLY A 60 2.81 -12.56 21.57
N THR A 61 3.72 -13.45 21.98
CA THR A 61 4.97 -13.74 21.25
C THR A 61 5.02 -15.14 20.64
N THR A 62 3.96 -15.93 20.78
CA THR A 62 3.83 -17.24 20.12
C THR A 62 3.11 -17.11 18.76
N GLY A 63 3.51 -17.91 17.78
CA GLY A 63 2.95 -17.85 16.42
C GLY A 63 3.15 -16.49 15.74
N GLU A 64 2.08 -15.91 15.20
CA GLU A 64 2.11 -14.63 14.48
C GLU A 64 2.03 -13.40 15.40
N GLY A 65 2.04 -13.56 16.72
CA GLY A 65 1.77 -12.48 17.67
C GLY A 65 2.74 -11.30 17.58
N VAL A 66 4.02 -11.55 17.32
CA VAL A 66 5.02 -10.49 17.09
C VAL A 66 4.69 -9.69 15.82
N ALA A 67 4.45 -10.38 14.71
CA ALA A 67 4.09 -9.75 13.44
C ALA A 67 2.80 -8.94 13.57
N ARG A 68 1.77 -9.48 14.24
CA ARG A 68 0.51 -8.78 14.50
C ARG A 68 0.69 -7.56 15.41
N ALA A 69 1.60 -7.61 16.38
CA ALA A 69 1.91 -6.47 17.24
C ALA A 69 2.51 -5.31 16.43
N PHE A 70 3.48 -5.59 15.56
CA PHE A 70 4.05 -4.59 14.65
C PHE A 70 3.04 -4.12 13.61
N LEU A 71 2.24 -5.02 13.03
CA LEU A 71 1.17 -4.66 12.09
C LEU A 71 0.20 -3.65 12.70
N ARG A 72 -0.21 -3.87 13.95
CA ARG A 72 -1.07 -2.93 14.68
C ARG A 72 -0.39 -1.59 14.96
N ALA A 73 0.89 -1.59 15.29
CA ALA A 73 1.65 -0.36 15.47
C ALA A 73 1.71 0.44 14.15
N GLN A 74 1.98 -0.23 13.03
CA GLN A 74 1.95 0.37 11.70
C GLN A 74 0.55 0.92 11.37
N ALA A 75 -0.51 0.15 11.65
CA ALA A 75 -1.89 0.60 11.42
C ALA A 75 -2.25 1.82 12.30
N ALA A 76 -1.73 1.89 13.53
CA ALA A 76 -1.92 3.05 14.40
C ALA A 76 -1.18 4.31 13.90
N LEU A 77 0.01 4.13 13.31
CA LEU A 77 0.83 5.23 12.79
C LEU A 77 0.34 5.74 11.44
N PHE A 78 -0.03 4.84 10.54
CA PHE A 78 -0.28 5.16 9.14
C PHE A 78 -1.74 4.97 8.73
N GLY A 79 -2.59 4.36 9.55
CA GLY A 79 -3.98 4.02 9.18
C GLY A 79 -4.85 5.21 8.80
N GLY A 80 -4.54 6.40 9.33
CA GLY A 80 -5.19 7.65 8.93
C GLY A 80 -4.97 8.06 7.47
N TYR A 81 -4.11 7.36 6.72
CA TYR A 81 -3.90 7.63 5.29
C TYR A 81 -5.20 7.48 4.48
N GLN A 82 -6.09 6.57 4.90
CA GLN A 82 -7.38 6.35 4.26
C GLN A 82 -8.22 7.63 4.26
N ASP A 83 -8.23 8.37 5.38
CA ASP A 83 -9.00 9.60 5.51
C ASP A 83 -8.43 10.76 4.66
N ALA A 84 -7.20 10.62 4.15
CA ALA A 84 -6.52 11.58 3.29
C ALA A 84 -6.64 11.28 1.79
N LEU A 85 -7.30 10.19 1.41
CA LEU A 85 -7.57 9.86 0.01
C LEU A 85 -8.76 10.64 -0.53
N ARG A 86 -8.64 11.15 -1.76
CA ARG A 86 -9.65 11.97 -2.44
C ARG A 86 -10.28 11.16 -3.57
N PHE A 87 -11.59 10.99 -3.47
CA PHE A 87 -12.41 10.30 -4.48
C PHE A 87 -13.21 11.34 -5.24
N ASN A 88 -12.76 11.66 -6.45
CA ASN A 88 -13.48 12.54 -7.36
C ASN A 88 -14.09 11.66 -8.47
N PRO A 89 -15.36 11.84 -8.85
CA PRO A 89 -16.04 10.97 -9.81
C PRO A 89 -15.44 10.99 -11.22
N ASP A 90 -14.71 12.05 -11.57
CA ASP A 90 -14.14 12.28 -12.91
C ASP A 90 -12.60 12.37 -12.94
N GLU A 91 -11.94 12.16 -11.80
CA GLU A 91 -10.47 12.24 -11.69
C GLU A 91 -9.90 10.98 -11.02
N PRO A 92 -8.63 10.64 -11.28
CA PRO A 92 -7.98 9.57 -10.55
C PRO A 92 -7.99 9.87 -9.05
N ILE A 93 -8.07 8.82 -8.24
CA ILE A 93 -7.91 8.91 -6.79
C ILE A 93 -6.52 9.44 -6.50
N THR A 94 -6.48 10.45 -5.63
CA THR A 94 -5.25 11.12 -5.20
C THR A 94 -5.11 11.09 -3.68
N PHE A 95 -3.90 11.37 -3.20
CA PHE A 95 -3.57 11.45 -1.77
C PHE A 95 -3.29 12.90 -1.38
N CYS A 96 -3.94 13.39 -0.32
CA CYS A 96 -3.77 14.75 0.17
C CYS A 96 -2.88 14.77 1.43
N GLU A 97 -1.59 15.11 1.24
CA GLU A 97 -0.61 15.18 2.34
C GLU A 97 -1.05 16.13 3.46
N GLU A 98 -1.64 17.27 3.12
CA GLU A 98 -2.12 18.25 4.12
C GLU A 98 -3.19 17.67 5.03
N THR A 99 -4.11 16.88 4.46
CA THR A 99 -5.17 16.22 5.23
C THR A 99 -4.58 15.12 6.10
N PHE A 100 -3.61 14.37 5.58
CA PHE A 100 -2.92 13.31 6.33
C PHE A 100 -2.15 13.87 7.53
N ILE A 101 -1.40 14.95 7.34
CA ILE A 101 -0.58 15.56 8.39
C ILE A 101 -1.46 16.22 9.46
N ASN A 102 -2.64 16.73 9.10
CA ASN A 102 -3.51 17.47 10.01
C ASN A 102 -4.23 16.56 11.03
N HIS A 103 -3.44 16.02 11.96
CA HIS A 103 -3.92 15.17 13.05
C HIS A 103 -4.18 15.97 14.34
N ARG A 104 -5.12 15.50 15.17
CA ARG A 104 -5.51 16.13 16.45
C ARG A 104 -4.40 16.14 17.50
N SER A 105 -3.59 15.08 17.53
CA SER A 105 -2.44 14.94 18.43
C SER A 105 -1.20 15.62 17.82
N SER A 106 -0.54 16.48 18.60
CA SER A 106 0.68 17.19 18.19
C SER A 106 1.85 16.23 17.95
N SER A 107 2.03 15.21 18.80
CA SER A 107 3.09 14.21 18.64
C SER A 107 2.93 13.41 17.34
N MET A 108 1.70 12.98 17.06
CA MET A 108 1.38 12.31 15.80
C MET A 108 1.56 13.25 14.61
N ARG A 109 1.14 14.52 14.70
CA ARG A 109 1.37 15.50 13.63
C ARG A 109 2.85 15.64 13.29
N GLN A 110 3.72 15.76 14.29
CA GLN A 110 5.18 15.83 14.09
C GLN A 110 5.72 14.55 13.44
N PHE A 111 5.24 13.38 13.87
CA PHE A 111 5.59 12.11 13.23
C PHE A 111 5.17 12.09 11.75
N LEU A 112 3.92 12.47 11.44
CA LEU A 112 3.37 12.45 10.09
C LEU A 112 4.06 13.44 9.14
N GLN A 113 4.48 14.60 9.65
CA GLN A 113 5.31 15.57 8.90
C GLN A 113 6.63 14.94 8.44
N ASN A 114 7.26 14.12 9.28
CA ASN A 114 8.47 13.40 8.88
C ASN A 114 8.13 12.21 7.97
N ALA A 115 7.01 11.54 8.24
CA ALA A 115 6.59 10.33 7.54
C ALA A 115 6.33 10.54 6.04
N VAL A 116 5.74 11.67 5.65
CA VAL A 116 5.49 12.00 4.23
C VAL A 116 6.77 12.08 3.39
N HIS A 117 7.90 12.36 4.02
CA HIS A 117 9.20 12.41 3.36
C HIS A 117 9.88 11.04 3.23
N LEU A 118 9.37 10.00 3.90
CA LEU A 118 9.95 8.67 3.86
C LEU A 118 9.67 7.96 2.53
N GLN A 119 10.71 7.44 1.89
CA GLN A 119 10.56 6.71 0.62
C GLN A 119 9.66 5.48 0.76
N LEU A 120 9.76 4.75 1.86
CA LEU A 120 8.88 3.59 2.14
C LEU A 120 7.40 3.98 2.18
N PHE A 121 7.09 5.17 2.69
CA PHE A 121 5.71 5.65 2.78
C PHE A 121 5.20 6.12 1.43
N LYS A 122 6.03 6.83 0.65
CA LYS A 122 5.69 7.22 -0.72
C LYS A 122 5.37 6.02 -1.59
N GLN A 123 6.24 5.00 -1.59
CA GLN A 123 6.01 3.77 -2.35
C GLN A 123 4.76 3.02 -1.89
N PHE A 124 4.49 3.02 -0.58
CA PHE A 124 3.24 2.47 -0.05
C PHE A 124 2.02 3.20 -0.63
N ILE A 125 1.97 4.53 -0.54
CA ILE A 125 0.85 5.34 -1.05
C ILE A 125 0.71 5.19 -2.57
N GLU A 126 1.80 5.28 -3.33
CA GLU A 126 1.80 5.08 -4.79
C GLU A 126 1.19 3.73 -5.16
N SER A 127 1.60 2.65 -4.49
CA SER A 127 1.03 1.31 -4.72
C SER A 127 -0.45 1.21 -4.36
N ARG A 128 -0.91 1.95 -3.35
CA ARG A 128 -2.34 2.03 -3.00
C ARG A 128 -3.13 2.77 -4.07
N LEU A 129 -2.62 3.92 -4.52
CA LEU A 129 -3.25 4.73 -5.55
C LEU A 129 -3.32 3.98 -6.88
N GLU A 130 -2.27 3.27 -7.27
CA GLU A 130 -2.25 2.42 -8.46
C GLU A 130 -3.38 1.38 -8.42
N LYS A 131 -3.45 0.58 -7.34
CA LYS A 131 -4.51 -0.43 -7.18
C LYS A 131 -5.90 0.17 -7.22
N LEU A 132 -6.11 1.27 -6.50
CA LEU A 132 -7.39 1.95 -6.46
C LEU A 132 -7.76 2.51 -7.85
N ASN A 133 -6.84 3.12 -8.57
CA ASN A 133 -7.10 3.66 -9.91
C ASN A 133 -7.30 2.58 -10.96
N GLU A 134 -6.80 1.36 -10.74
CA GLU A 134 -7.15 0.17 -11.53
C GLU A 134 -8.55 -0.40 -11.20
N GLY A 135 -9.27 0.18 -10.24
CA GLY A 135 -10.57 -0.32 -9.77
C GLY A 135 -10.48 -1.54 -8.84
N LYS A 136 -9.29 -1.82 -8.29
CA LYS A 136 -9.08 -2.91 -7.33
C LYS A 136 -9.28 -2.39 -5.91
N GLY A 137 -10.05 -3.13 -5.10
CA GLY A 137 -10.18 -2.84 -3.69
C GLY A 137 -8.91 -3.18 -2.90
N LEU A 138 -8.75 -2.55 -1.74
CA LEU A 138 -7.72 -2.86 -0.77
C LEU A 138 -8.26 -3.90 0.23
N THR A 139 -7.64 -5.08 0.30
CA THR A 139 -8.15 -6.23 1.07
C THR A 139 -7.04 -7.03 1.78
N ASP A 140 -5.91 -6.39 2.08
CA ASP A 140 -4.82 -7.06 2.79
C ASP A 140 -4.94 -6.91 4.31
N VAL A 141 -4.08 -7.65 5.02
CA VAL A 141 -4.05 -7.74 6.49
C VAL A 141 -3.86 -6.39 7.18
N PHE A 142 -3.25 -5.40 6.51
CA PHE A 142 -3.08 -4.06 7.06
C PHE A 142 -4.40 -3.29 7.07
N GLU A 143 -5.17 -3.38 5.99
CA GLU A 143 -6.50 -2.77 5.92
C GLU A 143 -7.46 -3.41 6.94
N GLU A 144 -7.40 -4.74 7.09
CA GLU A 144 -8.15 -5.44 8.13
C GLU A 144 -7.82 -4.94 9.54
N GLU A 145 -6.53 -4.73 9.85
CA GLU A 145 -6.11 -4.22 11.16
C GLU A 145 -6.58 -2.78 11.41
N ILE A 146 -6.59 -1.92 10.38
CA ILE A 146 -7.16 -0.56 10.47
C ILE A 146 -8.65 -0.63 10.84
N HIS A 147 -9.40 -1.49 10.14
CA HIS A 147 -10.84 -1.68 10.40
C HIS A 147 -11.11 -2.22 11.80
N LEU A 148 -10.35 -3.23 12.25
CA LEU A 148 -10.51 -3.84 13.57
C LEU A 148 -10.21 -2.86 14.72
N CYS A 149 -9.27 -1.94 14.51
CA CYS A 149 -8.85 -0.99 15.54
C CYS A 149 -9.57 0.36 15.47
N GLY A 150 -10.39 0.61 14.45
CA GLY A 150 -11.09 1.88 14.27
C GLY A 150 -10.12 3.06 14.04
N PHE A 151 -8.95 2.80 13.44
CA PHE A 151 -7.98 3.86 13.17
C PHE A 151 -8.37 4.77 12.00
N SER A 152 -9.37 4.39 11.22
CA SER A 152 -10.08 5.28 10.29
C SER A 152 -11.53 5.45 10.75
N SER A 153 -11.99 6.70 10.71
CA SER A 153 -13.37 7.04 11.09
C SER A 153 -14.23 7.53 9.91
N GLY A 154 -13.63 7.87 8.76
CA GLY A 154 -14.32 8.46 7.61
C GLY A 154 -14.26 7.68 6.30
N TRP A 155 -13.31 6.74 6.16
CA TRP A 155 -13.06 5.98 4.92
C TRP A 155 -14.27 5.19 4.42
N SER A 156 -15.05 4.60 5.33
CA SER A 156 -16.03 3.57 4.97
C SER A 156 -17.10 4.07 4.00
N LYS A 157 -17.60 5.30 4.12
CA LYS A 157 -18.69 5.77 3.25
C LYS A 157 -18.22 6.15 1.85
N SER A 158 -17.15 6.93 1.75
CA SER A 158 -16.58 7.35 0.46
C SER A 158 -16.03 6.17 -0.34
N TYR A 159 -15.34 5.24 0.33
CA TYR A 159 -14.81 4.04 -0.30
C TYR A 159 -15.93 3.08 -0.75
N GLN A 160 -16.99 2.88 0.04
CA GLN A 160 -18.12 2.03 -0.37
C GLN A 160 -18.89 2.63 -1.56
N ASN A 161 -19.08 3.95 -1.58
CA ASN A 161 -19.69 4.64 -2.73
C ASN A 161 -18.82 4.48 -3.99
N TRP A 162 -17.51 4.65 -3.86
CA TRP A 162 -16.57 4.43 -4.95
C TRP A 162 -16.59 2.98 -5.46
N LEU A 163 -16.58 1.99 -4.57
CA LEU A 163 -16.70 0.57 -4.94
C LEU A 163 -18.00 0.27 -5.70
N GLN A 164 -19.12 0.90 -5.33
CA GLN A 164 -20.37 0.77 -6.08
C GLN A 164 -20.24 1.37 -7.48
N HIS A 165 -19.66 2.57 -7.60
CA HIS A 165 -19.45 3.22 -8.90
C HIS A 165 -18.54 2.39 -9.82
N VAL A 166 -17.44 1.83 -9.31
CA VAL A 166 -16.54 0.96 -10.08
C VAL A 166 -17.24 -0.32 -10.52
N LYS A 167 -18.06 -0.93 -9.66
CA LYS A 167 -18.86 -2.12 -10.03
C LYS A 167 -19.83 -1.82 -11.16
N VAL A 168 -20.50 -0.67 -11.12
CA VAL A 168 -21.41 -0.22 -12.19
C VAL A 168 -20.64 -0.03 -13.49
N GLN A 169 -19.55 0.75 -13.47
CA GLN A 169 -18.74 0.98 -14.68
C GLN A 169 -18.15 -0.31 -15.27
N LYS A 170 -17.73 -1.26 -14.44
CA LYS A 170 -17.24 -2.55 -14.93
C LYS A 170 -18.35 -3.34 -15.60
N SER A 171 -19.55 -3.36 -15.02
CA SER A 171 -20.71 -4.04 -15.59
C SER A 171 -21.19 -3.42 -16.91
N GLU A 172 -21.06 -2.11 -17.08
CA GLU A 172 -21.39 -1.40 -18.32
C GLU A 172 -20.38 -1.72 -19.43
N ARG A 173 -19.08 -1.66 -19.14
CA ARG A 173 -18.03 -2.04 -20.12
C ARG A 173 -18.12 -3.51 -20.55
N GLU A 174 -18.48 -4.41 -19.64
CA GLU A 174 -18.71 -5.83 -19.96
C GLU A 174 -19.92 -6.02 -20.89
N ARG A 175 -20.97 -5.21 -20.74
CA ARG A 175 -22.16 -5.22 -21.63
C ARG A 175 -21.85 -4.64 -23.01
N GLU A 176 -21.11 -3.55 -23.08
CA GLU A 176 -20.69 -2.94 -24.36
C GLU A 176 -19.78 -3.90 -25.15
N THR A 177 -18.78 -4.50 -24.49
CA THR A 177 -17.89 -5.47 -25.14
C THR A 177 -18.60 -6.76 -25.55
N ALA A 178 -19.63 -7.20 -24.82
CA ALA A 178 -20.48 -8.32 -25.23
C ALA A 178 -21.32 -7.97 -26.47
N SER A 179 -21.94 -6.79 -26.50
CA SER A 179 -22.71 -6.29 -27.64
C SER A 179 -21.84 -6.13 -28.90
N GLU A 180 -20.60 -5.64 -28.77
CA GLU A 180 -19.67 -5.55 -29.90
C GLU A 180 -19.24 -6.93 -30.43
N ARG A 181 -19.04 -7.92 -29.55
CA ARG A 181 -18.69 -9.30 -29.94
C ARG A 181 -19.84 -9.99 -30.68
N GLU A 182 -21.07 -9.82 -30.21
CA GLU A 182 -22.26 -10.32 -30.90
C GLU A 182 -22.43 -9.65 -32.28
N GLY A 183 -22.31 -8.32 -32.36
CA GLY A 183 -22.40 -7.59 -33.62
C GLY A 183 -21.30 -7.95 -34.63
N LYS A 184 -20.10 -8.31 -34.16
CA LYS A 184 -18.99 -8.74 -35.03
C LYS A 184 -19.21 -10.17 -35.54
N SER A 185 -19.74 -11.07 -34.72
CA SER A 185 -20.10 -12.45 -35.12
C SER A 185 -21.24 -12.48 -36.14
N GLU A 186 -22.25 -11.62 -35.98
CA GLU A 186 -23.36 -11.45 -36.93
C GLU A 186 -22.85 -10.97 -38.31
N ARG A 187 -21.95 -9.98 -38.34
CA ARG A 187 -21.33 -9.45 -39.57
C ARG A 187 -20.36 -10.41 -40.25
N GLU A 188 -19.83 -11.40 -39.54
CA GLU A 188 -18.98 -12.45 -40.10
C GLU A 188 -19.84 -13.55 -40.72
N ARG A 189 -20.98 -13.89 -40.09
CA ARG A 189 -21.99 -14.80 -40.67
C ARG A 189 -22.61 -14.27 -41.96
N GLN A 190 -22.91 -12.97 -42.04
CA GLN A 190 -23.47 -12.35 -43.25
C GLN A 190 -22.44 -12.24 -44.41
N ARG A 191 -21.14 -12.11 -44.11
CA ARG A 191 -20.07 -12.14 -45.13
C ARG A 191 -19.75 -13.54 -45.65
N GLY A 192 -19.98 -14.58 -44.85
CA GLY A 192 -19.87 -15.97 -45.30
C GLY A 192 -20.92 -16.38 -46.33
N THR A 193 -22.03 -15.63 -46.46
CA THR A 193 -23.11 -15.92 -47.42
C THR A 193 -23.00 -15.17 -48.75
N GLU A 194 -22.12 -14.18 -48.89
CA GLU A 194 -21.93 -13.39 -50.14
C GLU A 194 -20.68 -13.79 -50.95
N GLY A 195 -19.92 -14.80 -50.52
CA GLY A 195 -18.64 -15.20 -51.12
C GLY A 195 -18.63 -16.50 -51.93
N MET A 196 -19.72 -16.86 -52.63
CA MET A 196 -19.77 -18.06 -53.49
C MET A 196 -20.30 -17.75 -54.90
N GLU A 197 -19.74 -16.75 -55.58
CA GLU A 197 -19.73 -16.69 -57.05
C GLU A 197 -18.36 -16.13 -57.48
N GLY A 198 -17.40 -17.01 -57.64
CA GLY A 198 -16.05 -16.68 -58.11
C GLY A 198 -15.46 -17.87 -58.83
N ASP A 199 -15.42 -17.78 -60.16
CA ASP A 199 -14.94 -18.80 -61.08
C ASP A 199 -13.57 -19.38 -60.68
N CYS A 200 -13.51 -20.70 -60.50
CA CYS A 200 -12.26 -21.44 -60.47
C CYS A 200 -11.69 -21.53 -61.89
N VAL A 201 -10.75 -20.64 -62.24
CA VAL A 201 -9.87 -20.84 -63.39
C VAL A 201 -8.62 -21.58 -62.93
N VAL A 202 -8.50 -22.85 -63.29
CA VAL A 202 -7.29 -23.66 -63.11
C VAL A 202 -6.36 -23.36 -64.29
N VAL A 203 -5.24 -22.68 -64.04
CA VAL A 203 -4.13 -22.56 -65.01
C VAL A 203 -3.09 -23.61 -64.67
N VAL A 204 -2.87 -24.54 -65.61
CA VAL A 204 -1.74 -25.48 -65.58
C VAL A 204 -0.68 -24.95 -66.54
N GLY A 205 0.52 -24.71 -66.01
CA GLY A 205 1.74 -24.38 -66.74
C GLY A 205 2.95 -24.81 -65.91
#